data_AF-C3KFP1-F1
#
_entry.id   AF-C3KFP1-F1
#
_cell.length_a   1.000
_cell.length_b   1.000
_cell.length_c   1.000
_cell.angle_alpha   90.00
_cell.angle_beta   90.00
_cell.angle_gamma   90.00
#
_symmetry.space_group_name_H-M   'P 1'
#
loop_
_entity.id
_entity.type
_entity.pdbx_description
1 polymer ?
#
loop_
_entity_poly.entity_id
_entity_poly.type
_entity_poly.pdbx_seq_one_letter_code
_entity_poly.pdbx_strand_id
1 'polypeptide(L)'
;MGLHLALCKGPVDAVQEIQMGDRTAWGDADRAPLTSLSINKPTLFGGDERESGVVGTIDVLSGHAGQGRNDNLMSRLGSSIPAFRGVLSLVTSKFAANNPNIKPWAVRVRRFTAGWLDAPWMEWNTEVRTWDEDEGREISVGMNPAHILVQCLTDPHWAWAIRRAPSVGVSGTRRGLCRARASASI
;
A
#
# COMPACT_ATOMS: atom_id res chain seq x y z
N MET A 1 -10.00 -17.73 14.56
CA MET A 1 -8.57 -17.49 14.93
C MET A 1 -8.21 -16.02 14.72
N GLY A 2 -7.05 -15.56 15.17
CA GLY A 2 -6.51 -14.23 14.83
C GLY A 2 -5.23 -14.38 14.03
N LEU A 3 -5.04 -13.58 12.98
CA LEU A 3 -3.88 -13.63 12.10
C LEU A 3 -3.20 -12.27 12.04
N HIS A 4 -1.88 -12.27 11.93
CA HIS A 4 -1.10 -11.09 11.59
C HIS A 4 -0.27 -11.38 10.34
N LEU A 5 -0.64 -10.76 9.22
CA LEU A 5 -0.07 -11.01 7.90
C LEU A 5 0.74 -9.78 7.48
N ALA A 6 2.07 -9.93 7.38
CA ALA A 6 2.93 -8.93 6.77
C ALA A 6 3.01 -9.19 5.26
N LEU A 7 2.66 -8.20 4.44
CA LEU A 7 2.40 -8.40 3.00
C LEU A 7 3.51 -7.84 2.12
N CYS A 8 3.77 -6.54 2.21
CA CYS A 8 4.73 -5.86 1.34
C CYS A 8 5.35 -4.63 2.01
N LYS A 9 6.34 -4.02 1.35
CA LYS A 9 6.99 -2.80 1.81
C LYS A 9 5.99 -1.63 1.81
N GLY A 10 5.79 -1.04 2.98
CA GLY A 10 4.99 0.17 3.15
C GLY A 10 5.86 1.44 3.18
N PRO A 11 5.23 2.63 3.19
CA PRO A 11 3.79 2.82 3.23
C PRO A 11 3.09 2.59 1.87
N VAL A 12 1.82 2.21 1.92
CA VAL A 12 0.90 2.14 0.77
C VAL A 12 -0.21 3.18 0.92
N ASP A 13 -0.80 3.61 -0.19
CA ASP A 13 -1.90 4.57 -0.17
C ASP A 13 -3.20 3.90 0.26
N ALA A 14 -3.57 2.78 -0.36
CA ALA A 14 -4.79 2.08 -0.04
C ALA A 14 -4.71 0.57 -0.32
N VAL A 15 -5.48 -0.21 0.44
CA VAL A 15 -5.79 -1.60 0.09
C VAL A 15 -7.04 -1.56 -0.78
N GLN A 16 -6.94 -2.06 -2.01
CA GLN A 16 -8.03 -2.05 -2.99
C GLN A 16 -8.83 -3.35 -2.99
N GLU A 17 -8.19 -4.47 -2.63
CA GLU A 17 -8.85 -5.77 -2.67
C GLU A 17 -8.20 -6.75 -1.68
N ILE A 18 -9.02 -7.61 -1.10
CA ILE A 18 -8.61 -8.72 -0.25
C ILE A 18 -9.28 -9.99 -0.79
N GLN A 19 -8.44 -10.92 -1.20
CA GLN A 19 -8.83 -12.25 -1.68
C GLN A 19 -8.39 -13.31 -0.67
N MET A 20 -9.22 -14.34 -0.55
CA MET A 20 -8.97 -15.50 0.31
C MET A 20 -9.27 -16.76 -0.48
N GLY A 21 -8.28 -17.64 -0.63
CA GLY A 21 -8.34 -18.66 -1.67
C GLY A 21 -8.47 -17.99 -3.03
N ASP A 22 -9.40 -18.49 -3.84
CA ASP A 22 -9.69 -17.96 -5.18
C ASP A 22 -10.91 -17.02 -5.22
N ARG A 23 -11.30 -16.45 -4.06
CA ARG A 23 -12.51 -15.62 -3.94
C ARG A 23 -12.22 -14.25 -3.35
N THR A 24 -12.82 -13.21 -3.94
CA THR A 24 -12.76 -11.84 -3.42
C THR A 24 -13.64 -11.68 -2.18
N ALA A 25 -13.00 -11.62 -1.02
CA ALA A 25 -13.68 -11.37 0.25
C ALA A 25 -14.14 -9.91 0.34
N TRP A 26 -13.34 -8.98 -0.17
CA TRP A 26 -13.66 -7.56 -0.23
C TRP A 26 -12.89 -6.86 -1.36
N GLY A 27 -13.48 -5.85 -1.99
CA GLY A 27 -12.80 -5.04 -2.99
C GLY A 27 -13.50 -3.72 -3.25
N ASP A 28 -12.72 -2.65 -3.38
CA ASP A 28 -13.12 -1.29 -3.73
C ASP A 28 -11.88 -0.56 -4.29
N ALA A 29 -11.84 -0.37 -5.61
CA ALA A 29 -10.64 0.10 -6.32
C ALA A 29 -10.31 1.58 -6.04
N ASP A 30 -11.32 2.42 -5.82
CA ASP A 30 -11.15 3.87 -5.70
C ASP A 30 -11.14 4.38 -4.26
N ARG A 31 -11.12 3.46 -3.29
CA ARG A 31 -11.29 3.83 -1.91
C ARG A 31 -10.15 4.67 -1.35
N ALA A 32 -10.52 5.59 -0.45
CA ALA A 32 -9.60 6.23 0.47
C ALA A 32 -8.90 5.21 1.39
N PRO A 33 -7.74 5.55 1.97
CA PRO A 33 -7.02 4.69 2.92
C PRO A 33 -7.93 4.25 4.07
N LEU A 34 -7.76 3.02 4.52
CA LEU A 34 -8.48 2.47 5.67
C LEU A 34 -7.55 2.07 6.80
N THR A 35 -8.06 2.18 8.02
CA THR A 35 -7.42 1.67 9.23
C THR A 35 -8.08 0.39 9.73
N SER A 36 -9.38 0.18 9.46
CA SER A 36 -10.11 -1.03 9.80
C SER A 36 -11.23 -1.30 8.81
N LEU A 37 -11.55 -2.58 8.60
CA LEU A 37 -12.52 -3.10 7.66
C LEU A 37 -13.27 -4.28 8.28
N SER A 38 -14.60 -4.21 8.30
CA SER A 38 -15.44 -5.34 8.69
C SER A 38 -15.86 -6.13 7.44
N ILE A 39 -15.62 -7.44 7.45
CA ILE A 39 -16.08 -8.37 6.40
C ILE A 39 -17.17 -9.25 7.00
N ASN A 40 -18.31 -9.31 6.32
CA ASN A 40 -19.43 -10.18 6.66
C ASN A 40 -19.90 -10.93 5.40
N LYS A 41 -19.18 -11.98 5.03
CA LYS A 41 -19.53 -12.88 3.92
C LYS A 41 -19.61 -14.33 4.43
N PRO A 42 -20.64 -14.68 5.21
CA PRO A 42 -20.77 -16.00 5.86
C PRO A 42 -20.99 -17.16 4.87
N THR A 43 -21.26 -16.86 3.60
CA THR A 43 -21.42 -17.86 2.53
C THR A 43 -20.32 -17.79 1.47
N LEU A 44 -19.22 -17.07 1.72
CA LEU A 44 -18.15 -16.85 0.72
C LEU A 44 -17.66 -18.14 0.07
N PHE A 45 -17.52 -19.22 0.84
CA PHE A 45 -17.08 -20.54 0.34
C PHE A 45 -18.21 -21.58 0.28
N GLY A 46 -19.46 -21.14 0.09
CA GLY A 46 -20.60 -22.04 -0.10
C GLY A 46 -21.41 -22.36 1.16
N GLY A 47 -21.25 -21.57 2.23
CA GLY A 47 -22.08 -21.65 3.44
C GLY A 47 -21.74 -22.83 4.36
N ASP A 48 -22.63 -23.11 5.31
CA ASP A 48 -22.43 -24.10 6.38
C ASP A 48 -22.31 -25.55 5.86
N GLU A 49 -22.77 -25.81 4.63
CA GLU A 49 -22.67 -27.12 3.98
C GLU A 49 -21.33 -27.38 3.27
N ARG A 50 -20.43 -26.39 3.18
CA ARG A 50 -19.14 -26.52 2.48
C ARG A 50 -17.93 -26.16 3.35
N GLU A 51 -17.45 -24.92 3.29
CA GLU A 51 -16.27 -24.50 4.07
C GLU A 51 -16.54 -23.33 5.03
N SER A 52 -17.83 -23.00 5.23
CA SER A 52 -18.31 -21.78 5.88
C SER A 52 -17.69 -20.51 5.27
N GLY A 53 -18.24 -19.35 5.60
CA GLY A 53 -17.75 -18.10 5.03
C GLY A 53 -16.69 -17.43 5.87
N VAL A 54 -16.60 -16.13 5.69
CA VAL A 54 -15.64 -15.25 6.33
C VAL A 54 -16.40 -14.14 7.03
N VAL A 55 -16.28 -14.10 8.36
CA VAL A 55 -16.81 -13.02 9.18
C VAL A 55 -15.74 -12.57 10.16
N GLY A 56 -15.51 -11.26 10.23
CA GLY A 56 -14.57 -10.67 11.16
C GLY A 56 -14.10 -9.28 10.76
N THR A 57 -13.34 -8.66 11.66
CA THR A 57 -12.73 -7.34 11.44
C THR A 57 -11.25 -7.50 11.12
N ILE A 58 -10.81 -6.73 10.14
CA ILE A 58 -9.43 -6.63 9.67
C ILE A 58 -8.96 -5.22 9.93
N ASP A 59 -7.93 -5.06 10.75
CA ASP A 59 -7.21 -3.80 10.87
C ASP A 59 -6.11 -3.75 9.81
N VAL A 60 -6.05 -2.62 9.11
CA VAL A 60 -5.09 -2.35 8.04
C VAL A 60 -4.00 -1.45 8.59
N LEU A 61 -2.79 -1.98 8.65
CA LEU A 61 -1.59 -1.26 9.05
C LEU A 61 -0.82 -0.88 7.79
N SER A 62 -1.07 0.31 7.25
CA SER A 62 -0.47 0.77 5.98
C SER A 62 1.06 0.88 5.99
N GLY A 63 1.66 0.95 7.19
CA GLY A 63 3.11 1.05 7.36
C GLY A 63 3.62 2.50 7.39
N HIS A 64 2.75 3.49 7.58
CA HIS A 64 3.13 4.90 7.67
C HIS A 64 4.08 5.18 8.86
N ALA A 65 4.95 6.19 8.74
CA ALA A 65 5.92 6.54 9.79
C ALA A 65 5.23 6.95 11.11
N GLY A 66 4.09 7.63 11.02
CA GLY A 66 3.26 8.01 12.17
C GLY A 66 2.37 6.91 12.74
N GLN A 67 2.41 5.67 12.21
CA GLN A 67 1.54 4.59 12.64
C GLN A 67 1.79 4.22 14.11
N GLY A 68 0.71 4.10 14.89
CA GLY A 68 0.72 3.64 16.28
C GLY A 68 0.82 2.11 16.39
N ARG A 69 0.93 1.60 17.62
CA ARG A 69 0.78 0.17 17.88
C ARG A 69 -0.71 -0.19 17.76
N ASN A 70 -1.01 -1.37 17.24
CA ASN A 70 -2.40 -1.81 17.08
C ASN A 70 -2.96 -2.32 18.41
N ASP A 71 -4.14 -1.81 18.78
CA ASP A 71 -4.80 -2.13 20.05
C ASP A 71 -5.18 -3.62 20.16
N ASN A 72 -5.59 -4.25 19.05
CA ASN A 72 -5.95 -5.68 19.03
C ASN A 72 -4.75 -6.56 19.35
N LEU A 73 -3.59 -6.28 18.73
CA LEU A 73 -2.35 -6.97 19.02
C LEU A 73 -1.89 -6.70 20.45
N MET A 74 -1.99 -5.45 20.92
CA MET A 74 -1.64 -5.10 22.30
C MET A 74 -2.49 -5.86 23.32
N SER A 75 -3.78 -6.03 23.05
CA SER A 75 -4.69 -6.78 23.93
C SER A 75 -4.35 -8.27 24.03
N ARG A 76 -3.71 -8.85 23.01
CA ARG A 76 -3.40 -10.28 22.93
C ARG A 76 -1.97 -10.64 23.30
N LEU A 77 -1.02 -9.78 22.93
CA LEU A 77 0.42 -10.01 23.06
C LEU A 77 1.08 -9.09 24.10
N GLY A 78 0.35 -8.11 24.61
CA GLY A 78 0.87 -7.09 25.52
C GLY A 78 1.52 -5.90 24.81
N SER A 79 2.08 -4.99 25.60
CA SER A 79 2.65 -3.73 25.08
C SER A 79 3.98 -3.92 24.36
N SER A 80 4.68 -5.05 24.54
CA SER A 80 6.00 -5.31 23.95
C SER A 80 5.95 -5.75 22.48
N ILE A 81 5.26 -4.98 21.65
CA ILE A 81 5.15 -5.18 20.20
C ILE A 81 5.64 -3.92 19.44
N PRO A 82 6.20 -4.08 18.23
CA PRO A 82 6.51 -2.93 17.39
C PRO A 82 5.21 -2.32 16.82
N ALA A 83 5.33 -1.11 16.26
CA ALA A 83 4.23 -0.46 15.54
C ALA A 83 4.13 -0.88 14.05
N PHE A 84 4.93 -1.87 13.62
CA PHE A 84 4.96 -2.41 12.25
C PHE A 84 5.03 -1.34 11.15
N ARG A 85 5.93 -0.36 11.32
CA ARG A 85 6.14 0.73 10.38
C ARG A 85 6.98 0.26 9.19
N GLY A 86 6.74 0.85 8.01
CA GLY A 86 7.44 0.54 6.78
C GLY A 86 7.06 -0.80 6.15
N VAL A 87 6.02 -1.48 6.64
CA VAL A 87 5.47 -2.74 6.10
C VAL A 87 3.96 -2.65 6.15
N LEU A 88 3.29 -2.97 5.04
CA LEU A 88 1.85 -3.17 5.02
C LEU A 88 1.54 -4.49 5.74
N SER A 89 0.72 -4.42 6.78
CA SER A 89 0.28 -5.59 7.52
C SER A 89 -1.23 -5.60 7.74
N LEU A 90 -1.83 -6.79 7.74
CA LEU A 90 -3.23 -7.00 8.10
C LEU A 90 -3.33 -7.75 9.42
N VAL A 91 -4.10 -7.22 10.36
CA VAL A 91 -4.38 -7.88 11.64
C VAL A 91 -5.85 -8.27 11.66
N THR A 92 -6.13 -9.55 11.82
CA THR A 92 -7.51 -10.05 11.87
C THR A 92 -7.87 -10.47 13.28
N SER A 93 -9.09 -10.15 13.70
CA SER A 93 -9.63 -10.59 14.97
C SER A 93 -10.90 -11.40 14.76
N LYS A 94 -10.92 -12.61 15.36
CA LYS A 94 -12.06 -13.53 15.32
C LYS A 94 -12.47 -13.93 13.90
N PHE A 95 -11.49 -14.19 13.05
CA PHE A 95 -11.74 -14.71 11.71
C PHE A 95 -12.12 -16.20 11.80
N ALA A 96 -13.36 -16.51 11.48
CA ALA A 96 -13.87 -17.87 11.42
C ALA A 96 -14.00 -18.27 9.95
N ALA A 97 -13.24 -19.28 9.54
CA ALA A 97 -13.60 -20.18 8.44
C ALA A 97 -13.68 -21.55 9.10
N ASN A 98 -14.70 -22.35 8.80
CA ASN A 98 -14.87 -23.70 9.38
C ASN A 98 -13.90 -24.72 8.72
N ASN A 99 -12.72 -24.24 8.34
CA ASN A 99 -11.69 -25.02 7.69
C ASN A 99 -10.46 -25.09 8.62
N PRO A 100 -9.95 -26.30 8.93
CA PRO A 100 -8.73 -26.46 9.72
C PRO A 100 -7.49 -25.82 9.05
N ASN A 101 -7.51 -25.62 7.74
CA ASN A 101 -6.42 -24.99 6.99
C ASN A 101 -6.68 -23.50 6.74
N ILE A 102 -5.64 -22.69 6.96
CA ILE A 102 -5.66 -21.27 6.59
C ILE A 102 -5.64 -21.17 5.06
N LYS A 103 -6.70 -20.57 4.49
CA LYS A 103 -6.75 -20.26 3.06
C LYS A 103 -5.65 -19.26 2.69
N PRO A 104 -5.06 -19.34 1.48
CA PRO A 104 -4.07 -18.36 1.05
C PRO A 104 -4.71 -16.97 0.96
N TRP A 105 -3.96 -15.93 1.32
CA TRP A 105 -4.41 -14.54 1.25
C TRP A 105 -3.66 -13.81 0.14
N ALA A 106 -4.40 -13.07 -0.68
CA ALA A 106 -3.83 -12.16 -1.66
C ALA A 106 -4.48 -10.78 -1.49
N VAL A 107 -3.68 -9.73 -1.63
CA VAL A 107 -4.12 -8.36 -1.40
C VAL A 107 -3.64 -7.49 -2.53
N ARG A 108 -4.57 -6.76 -3.15
CA ARG A 108 -4.25 -5.75 -4.14
C ARG A 108 -4.12 -4.40 -3.46
N VAL A 109 -3.04 -3.70 -3.75
CA VAL A 109 -2.67 -2.45 -3.09
C VAL A 109 -2.42 -1.37 -4.12
N ARG A 110 -2.72 -0.14 -3.71
CA ARG A 110 -2.40 1.08 -4.44
C ARG A 110 -1.26 1.81 -3.73
N ARG A 111 -0.24 2.20 -4.49
CA ARG A 111 0.90 3.00 -4.03
C ARG A 111 1.36 3.95 -5.14
N PHE A 112 0.70 5.10 -5.25
CA PHE A 112 0.99 6.17 -6.21
C PHE A 112 1.86 7.26 -5.59
N THR A 113 1.52 7.73 -4.39
CA THR A 113 2.21 8.83 -3.72
C THR A 113 2.87 8.40 -2.41
N ALA A 114 2.35 7.37 -1.74
CA ALA A 114 2.98 6.84 -0.54
C ALA A 114 4.36 6.21 -0.81
N GLY A 115 5.28 6.47 0.12
CA GLY A 115 6.56 5.77 0.21
C GLY A 115 7.61 6.21 -0.80
N TRP A 116 7.41 7.36 -1.44
CA TRP A 116 8.52 8.11 -2.03
C TRP A 116 9.42 8.64 -0.90
N LEU A 117 10.71 8.82 -1.19
CA LEU A 117 11.67 9.37 -0.21
C LEU A 117 11.25 10.77 0.25
N ASP A 118 10.94 11.62 -0.72
CA ASP A 118 10.43 12.97 -0.51
C ASP A 118 8.99 13.02 -1.06
N ALA A 119 8.82 13.56 -2.27
CA ALA A 119 7.56 13.60 -2.99
C ALA A 119 7.71 12.95 -4.38
N PRO A 120 6.60 12.44 -4.95
CA PRO A 120 6.56 12.05 -6.35
C PRO A 120 6.91 13.25 -7.25
N TRP A 121 7.62 12.99 -8.35
CA TRP A 121 7.81 14.03 -9.38
C TRP A 121 6.48 14.31 -10.04
N MET A 122 6.09 15.59 -10.15
CA MET A 122 4.79 15.96 -10.72
C MET A 122 3.65 15.13 -10.10
N GLU A 123 3.48 15.25 -8.77
CA GLU A 123 2.53 14.44 -7.99
C GLU A 123 1.11 14.43 -8.58
N TRP A 124 0.64 15.55 -9.11
CA TRP A 124 -0.66 15.67 -9.77
C TRP A 124 -0.85 14.77 -11.01
N ASN A 125 0.23 14.18 -11.55
CA ASN A 125 0.22 13.23 -12.68
C ASN A 125 0.50 11.78 -12.27
N THR A 126 0.61 11.46 -10.97
CA THR A 126 0.96 10.10 -10.52
C THR A 126 -0.14 9.09 -10.78
N GLU A 127 -1.39 9.55 -10.78
CA GLU A 127 -2.58 8.73 -10.99
C GLU A 127 -3.13 8.98 -12.38
N VAL A 128 -3.43 7.88 -13.08
CA VAL A 128 -4.18 7.94 -14.33
C VAL A 128 -5.64 7.66 -14.00
N ARG A 129 -6.53 8.58 -14.42
CA ARG A 129 -7.98 8.46 -14.28
C ARG A 129 -8.61 8.37 -15.66
N THR A 130 -9.70 7.63 -15.76
CA THR A 130 -10.55 7.56 -16.96
C THR A 130 -11.99 7.79 -16.59
N TRP A 131 -12.79 8.32 -17.52
CA TRP A 131 -14.24 8.34 -17.38
C TRP A 131 -14.79 6.94 -17.57
N ASP A 132 -15.59 6.47 -16.61
CA ASP A 132 -16.36 5.23 -16.71
C ASP A 132 -17.82 5.59 -17.02
N GLU A 133 -18.33 5.13 -18.16
CA GLU A 133 -19.70 5.43 -18.61
C GLU A 133 -20.75 4.67 -17.80
N ASP A 134 -20.44 3.47 -17.31
CA ASP A 134 -21.37 2.63 -16.57
C ASP A 134 -21.58 3.17 -15.15
N GLU A 135 -20.51 3.66 -14.51
CA GLU A 135 -20.55 4.26 -13.18
C GLU A 135 -20.80 5.79 -13.22
N GLY A 136 -20.71 6.42 -14.39
CA GLY A 136 -20.93 7.85 -14.59
C GLY A 136 -19.96 8.75 -13.81
N ARG A 137 -18.72 8.28 -13.59
CA ARG A 137 -17.70 8.98 -12.80
C ARG A 137 -16.29 8.70 -13.32
N GLU A 138 -15.33 9.53 -12.92
CA GLU A 138 -13.91 9.22 -13.12
C GLU A 138 -13.43 8.13 -12.15
N ILE A 139 -12.83 7.07 -12.68
CA ILE A 139 -12.23 5.97 -11.93
C ILE A 139 -10.71 5.96 -12.09
N SER A 140 -10.02 5.47 -11.07
CA SER A 140 -8.57 5.26 -11.12
C SER A 140 -8.23 4.00 -11.91
N VAL A 141 -7.44 4.12 -12.98
CA VAL A 141 -6.97 2.95 -13.76
C VAL A 141 -5.62 2.44 -13.31
N GLY A 142 -4.84 3.26 -12.59
CA GLY A 142 -3.53 2.86 -12.10
C GLY A 142 -2.55 4.01 -11.95
N MET A 143 -1.31 3.62 -11.63
CA MET A 143 -0.20 4.55 -11.54
C MET A 143 0.30 4.90 -12.94
N ASN A 144 0.65 6.16 -13.14
CA ASN A 144 1.32 6.59 -14.36
C ASN A 144 2.64 5.81 -14.55
N PRO A 145 2.83 5.11 -15.68
CA PRO A 145 4.03 4.30 -15.92
C PRO A 145 5.34 5.07 -15.84
N ALA A 146 5.35 6.36 -16.21
CA ALA A 146 6.53 7.19 -16.08
C ALA A 146 6.97 7.32 -14.61
N HIS A 147 6.02 7.48 -13.68
CA HIS A 147 6.31 7.56 -12.24
C HIS A 147 6.83 6.24 -11.68
N ILE A 148 6.32 5.10 -12.16
CA ILE A 148 6.85 3.77 -11.81
C ILE A 148 8.34 3.70 -12.18
N LEU A 149 8.67 4.04 -13.43
CA LEU A 149 10.05 4.01 -13.93
C LEU A 149 10.96 4.92 -13.09
N VAL A 150 10.51 6.14 -12.77
CA VAL A 150 11.37 7.02 -11.98
C VAL A 150 11.51 6.55 -10.53
N GLN A 151 10.48 5.97 -9.92
CA GLN A 151 10.62 5.39 -8.58
C GLN A 151 11.62 4.23 -8.59
N CYS A 152 11.56 3.34 -9.59
CA CYS A 152 12.53 2.26 -9.83
C CYS A 152 13.97 2.73 -10.09
N LEU A 153 14.20 4.01 -10.38
CA LEU A 153 15.55 4.54 -10.58
C LEU A 153 16.04 5.35 -9.39
N THR A 154 15.13 6.02 -8.68
CA THR A 154 15.49 7.05 -7.69
C THR A 154 15.28 6.63 -6.25
N ASP A 155 14.51 5.58 -5.97
CA ASP A 155 14.22 5.16 -4.59
C ASP A 155 15.50 4.61 -3.91
N PRO A 156 15.93 5.17 -2.76
CA PRO A 156 17.16 4.75 -2.10
C PRO A 156 17.02 3.47 -1.27
N HIS A 157 15.80 2.99 -1.01
CA HIS A 157 15.55 1.88 -0.11
C HIS A 157 15.55 0.53 -0.82
N TRP A 158 15.12 0.48 -2.07
CA TRP A 158 15.01 -0.76 -2.84
C TRP A 158 15.47 -0.64 -4.29
N ALA A 159 15.66 0.57 -4.80
CA ALA A 159 16.01 0.79 -6.19
C ALA A 159 17.49 1.16 -6.35
N TRP A 160 17.88 1.65 -7.54
CA TRP A 160 19.28 1.99 -7.84
C TRP A 160 19.78 3.20 -7.03
N ALA A 161 18.88 4.04 -6.51
CA ALA A 161 19.24 5.27 -5.79
C ALA A 161 19.97 6.32 -6.67
N ILE A 162 19.65 6.39 -7.96
CA ILE A 162 20.15 7.45 -8.84
C ILE A 162 19.58 8.78 -8.35
N ARG A 163 20.48 9.71 -8.02
CA ARG A 163 20.11 11.00 -7.45
C ARG A 163 19.38 11.83 -8.52
N ARG A 164 18.13 12.19 -8.26
CA ARG A 164 17.38 13.14 -9.10
C ARG A 164 18.11 14.48 -9.12
N ALA A 165 18.31 15.05 -10.30
CA ALA A 165 18.77 16.44 -10.39
C ALA A 165 17.73 17.35 -9.72
N PRO A 166 18.15 18.38 -8.96
CA PRO A 166 17.21 19.34 -8.40
C PRO A 166 16.36 19.94 -9.53
N SER A 167 15.06 20.05 -9.31
CA SER A 167 14.17 20.69 -10.26
C SER A 167 14.68 22.10 -10.52
N VAL A 168 15.12 22.36 -11.75
CA VAL A 168 15.41 23.72 -12.20
C VAL A 168 14.06 24.43 -12.21
N GLY A 169 13.78 25.18 -11.14
CA GLY A 169 12.69 26.15 -11.18
C GLY A 169 12.94 27.04 -12.38
N VAL A 170 11.97 27.12 -13.29
CA VAL A 170 12.00 28.08 -14.40
C VAL A 170 11.73 29.46 -13.80
N SER A 171 12.73 29.98 -13.10
CA SER A 171 12.88 31.39 -12.77
C SER A 171 13.92 31.91 -13.76
N GLY A 172 13.49 32.90 -14.55
CA GLY A 172 14.20 33.34 -15.74
C GLY A 172 15.68 33.63 -15.53
N THR A 173 16.46 33.28 -16.54
CA THR A 173 17.82 33.78 -16.79
C THR A 173 18.82 33.67 -15.63
N ARG A 174 19.73 32.70 -15.72
CA ARG A 174 21.18 32.98 -15.72
C ARG A 174 22.01 31.76 -16.15
N ARG A 175 22.97 32.06 -17.01
CA ARG A 175 24.03 31.18 -17.52
C ARG A 175 24.77 30.48 -16.39
N GLY A 176 25.11 29.21 -16.56
CA GLY A 176 25.93 28.45 -15.62
C GLY A 176 26.70 27.35 -16.33
N LEU A 177 27.74 27.74 -17.05
CA LEU A 177 28.79 26.85 -17.56
C LEU A 177 29.43 26.13 -16.35
N CYS A 178 29.17 24.84 -16.15
CA CYS A 178 29.88 24.06 -15.14
C CYS A 178 31.28 23.69 -15.64
N ARG A 179 32.29 24.44 -15.17
CA ARG A 179 33.70 24.03 -15.23
C ARG A 179 33.96 23.05 -14.09
N ALA A 180 34.25 21.80 -14.40
CA ALA A 180 34.80 20.85 -13.44
C ALA A 180 36.28 21.20 -13.18
N ARG A 181 36.64 21.44 -11.92
CA ARG A 181 38.04 21.44 -11.47
C ARG A 181 38.13 20.41 -10.34
N ALA A 182 38.73 19.26 -10.65
CA ALA A 182 39.16 18.31 -9.64
C ALA A 182 40.43 18.86 -8.96
N SER A 183 40.43 18.92 -7.63
CA SER A 183 41.67 19.05 -6.86
C SER A 183 41.78 17.82 -6.00
N ALA A 184 42.69 16.92 -6.38
CA ALA A 184 43.19 15.89 -5.47
C ALA A 184 44.23 16.54 -4.56
N SER A 185 44.19 16.23 -3.28
CA SER A 185 45.33 16.45 -2.39
C SER A 185 45.52 15.18 -1.57
N ILE A 186 46.79 14.78 -1.51
CA ILE A 186 47.37 13.59 -0.88
C ILE A 186 47.18 13.66 0.64
#